data_AF-A0A939YAV0-F1
#
_entry.id   AF-A0A939YAV0-F1
#
_cell.length_a   1.000
_cell.length_b   1.000
_cell.length_c   1.000
_cell.angle_alpha   90.00
_cell.angle_beta   90.00
_cell.angle_gamma   90.00
#
_symmetry.space_group_name_H-M   'P 1'
#
loop_
_entity.id
_entity.type
_entity.pdbx_description
1 polymer ?
#
loop_
_entity_poly.entity_id
_entity_poly.type
_entity_poly.pdbx_seq_one_letter_code
_entity_poly.pdbx_strand_id
1 'polypeptide(L)'
;RWTFKYAHFGNYYTIKSEDSTTEYYMGVLGDSTSADVNVVMRQGLDSNGTRTMSDGMLWSVSNTASGAYKIQAITGEASDLALCVGAYVFNSNGVDNEQRYYGNDSDYKDEWYLIRPEAPECSIFISGKVETRTFSIQCIGTLATGATWYPLIQASANSWNSSGAGTNITVNTASSSYTCEVVFYTGTWYGKTSYSVSGGKITDATIEINSRMCLDDNTRKSTIAHEIGHLLGLDDNPPISNDQSLMNHERNRNTVYTPQPFDVVNVIYIYSLD
;
A
#
# COMPACT_ATOMS: atom_id res chain seq x y z
N ARG A 1 1.80 -0.20 -8.88
CA ARG A 1 2.54 0.99 -8.41
C ARG A 1 3.06 1.81 -9.61
N TRP A 2 3.00 3.14 -9.51
CA TRP A 2 3.53 4.05 -10.55
C TRP A 2 4.73 4.82 -10.02
N THR A 3 5.81 4.89 -10.80
CA THR A 3 7.01 5.67 -10.46
C THR A 3 7.15 6.86 -11.39
N PHE A 4 7.20 8.06 -10.83
CA PHE A 4 7.57 9.27 -11.56
C PHE A 4 9.09 9.35 -11.65
N LYS A 5 9.65 9.32 -12.86
CA LYS A 5 11.09 9.48 -13.10
C LYS A 5 11.34 10.72 -13.94
N TYR A 6 12.20 11.59 -13.44
CA TYR A 6 12.65 12.76 -14.18
C TYR A 6 13.29 12.35 -15.51
N ALA A 7 12.68 12.76 -16.61
CA ALA A 7 13.25 12.63 -17.93
C ALA A 7 14.07 13.91 -18.16
N HIS A 8 15.39 13.80 -18.36
CA HIS A 8 16.32 14.92 -18.51
C HIS A 8 16.03 15.90 -19.67
N PHE A 9 14.91 15.74 -20.37
CA PHE A 9 14.39 16.64 -21.38
C PHE A 9 13.38 17.58 -20.72
N GLY A 10 13.69 18.88 -20.61
CA GLY A 10 12.67 19.93 -20.47
C GLY A 10 11.79 20.00 -19.21
N ASN A 11 12.19 19.44 -18.06
CA ASN A 11 11.38 19.37 -16.82
C ASN A 11 10.20 18.38 -16.88
N TYR A 12 10.28 17.34 -17.70
CA TYR A 12 9.24 16.31 -17.81
C TYR A 12 9.54 15.07 -16.97
N TYR A 13 8.48 14.32 -16.68
CA TYR A 13 8.52 13.04 -16.00
C TYR A 13 7.99 11.94 -16.91
N THR A 14 8.55 10.75 -16.74
CA THR A 14 7.90 9.51 -17.19
C THR A 14 7.16 8.91 -16.00
N ILE A 15 6.00 8.30 -16.26
CA ILE A 15 5.21 7.62 -15.23
C ILE A 15 5.23 6.12 -15.57
N LYS A 16 6.13 5.38 -14.91
CA LYS A 16 6.40 3.96 -15.20
C LYS A 16 5.55 3.04 -14.32
N SER A 17 5.00 1.97 -14.90
CA SER A 17 4.40 0.88 -14.13
C SER A 17 5.48 -0.01 -13.52
N GLU A 18 5.37 -0.28 -12.23
CA GLU A 18 6.29 -1.12 -11.46
C GLU A 18 5.79 -2.56 -11.31
N ASP A 19 4.59 -2.85 -11.78
CA ASP A 19 3.94 -4.15 -11.63
C ASP A 19 4.17 -5.05 -12.86
N SER A 20 5.09 -4.66 -13.76
CA SER A 20 5.42 -5.40 -14.97
C SER A 20 6.94 -5.58 -15.12
N THR A 21 7.33 -6.75 -15.62
CA THR A 21 8.71 -7.02 -16.07
C THR A 21 9.03 -6.32 -17.39
N THR A 22 8.00 -5.96 -18.16
CA THR A 22 8.13 -5.12 -19.35
C THR A 22 8.05 -3.65 -18.93
N GLU A 23 8.87 -2.79 -19.53
CA GLU A 23 8.82 -1.36 -19.23
C GLU A 23 7.59 -0.70 -19.88
N TYR A 24 6.48 -0.67 -19.14
CA TYR A 24 5.29 0.08 -19.50
C TYR A 24 5.29 1.46 -18.85
N TYR A 25 4.86 2.45 -19.61
CA TYR A 25 4.71 3.83 -19.19
C TYR A 25 3.29 4.31 -19.51
N MET A 26 2.79 5.21 -18.69
CA MET A 26 1.55 5.92 -18.97
C MET A 26 1.77 6.87 -20.15
N GLY A 27 0.89 6.83 -21.15
CA GLY A 27 0.97 7.77 -22.26
C GLY A 27 -0.34 7.94 -23.02
N VAL A 28 -0.47 9.07 -23.69
CA VAL A 28 -1.61 9.40 -24.53
C VAL A 28 -1.64 8.48 -25.74
N LEU A 29 -2.81 7.93 -26.07
CA LEU A 29 -2.98 7.03 -27.20
C LEU A 29 -2.56 7.73 -28.50
N GLY A 30 -1.58 7.15 -29.18
CA GLY A 30 -1.10 7.64 -30.48
C GLY A 30 -0.42 9.01 -30.47
N ASP A 31 0.06 9.49 -29.32
CA ASP A 31 0.66 10.84 -29.17
C ASP A 31 -0.28 11.95 -29.65
N SER A 32 -1.59 11.76 -29.46
CA SER A 32 -2.61 12.71 -29.92
C SER A 32 -2.53 14.04 -29.19
N THR A 33 -2.75 15.12 -29.93
CA THR A 33 -2.89 16.50 -29.41
C THR A 33 -4.34 16.91 -29.18
N SER A 34 -5.30 16.00 -29.42
CA SER A 34 -6.74 16.23 -29.22
C SER A 34 -7.19 15.94 -27.79
N ALA A 35 -8.31 16.55 -27.39
CA ALA A 35 -9.05 16.19 -26.18
C ALA A 35 -9.85 14.88 -26.37
N ASP A 36 -10.34 14.32 -25.27
CA ASP A 36 -11.13 13.08 -25.20
C ASP A 36 -10.38 11.86 -25.77
N VAL A 37 -9.08 11.79 -25.46
CA VAL A 37 -8.20 10.71 -25.92
C VAL A 37 -7.76 9.86 -24.73
N ASN A 38 -7.95 8.54 -24.84
CA ASN A 38 -7.55 7.61 -23.80
C ASN A 38 -6.06 7.70 -23.47
N VAL A 39 -5.77 7.61 -22.18
CA VAL A 39 -4.43 7.38 -21.63
C VAL A 39 -4.27 5.88 -21.44
N VAL A 40 -3.21 5.32 -22.01
CA VAL A 40 -2.99 3.88 -22.08
C VAL A 40 -1.59 3.51 -21.61
N MET A 41 -1.39 2.23 -21.26
CA MET A 41 -0.05 1.70 -21.06
C MET A 41 0.65 1.52 -22.41
N ARG A 42 1.81 2.14 -22.58
CA ARG A 42 2.63 2.05 -23.79
C ARG A 42 4.01 1.49 -23.44
N GLN A 43 4.55 0.66 -24.31
CA GLN A 43 5.91 0.13 -24.13
C GLN A 43 6.92 1.25 -24.36
N GLY A 44 7.87 1.36 -23.43
CA GLY A 44 8.92 2.36 -23.50
C GLY A 44 10.21 1.91 -24.17
N LEU A 45 10.23 0.68 -24.70
CA LEU A 45 11.34 0.09 -25.43
C LEU A 45 10.82 -0.42 -26.78
N ASP A 46 11.61 -0.25 -27.84
CA ASP A 46 11.36 -0.95 -29.10
C ASP A 46 11.79 -2.43 -29.04
N SER A 47 11.60 -3.16 -30.15
CA SER A 47 11.99 -4.57 -30.27
C SER A 47 13.49 -4.83 -30.09
N ASN A 48 14.32 -3.78 -30.12
CA ASN A 48 15.77 -3.84 -29.96
C ASN A 48 16.23 -3.36 -28.58
N GLY A 49 15.30 -3.01 -27.67
CA GLY A 49 15.61 -2.52 -26.33
C GLY A 49 16.01 -1.04 -26.27
N THR A 50 15.73 -0.26 -27.31
CA THR A 50 16.00 1.18 -27.35
C THR A 50 14.84 1.95 -26.73
N ARG A 51 15.12 2.95 -25.88
CA ARG A 51 14.08 3.81 -25.29
C ARG A 51 13.34 4.59 -26.37
N THR A 52 12.02 4.47 -26.38
CA THR A 52 11.10 5.11 -27.34
C THR A 52 10.13 6.06 -26.62
N MET A 53 10.62 6.84 -25.66
CA MET A 53 9.80 7.85 -25.00
C MET A 53 9.40 8.91 -26.03
N SER A 54 8.12 8.98 -26.35
CA SER A 54 7.52 10.02 -27.20
C SER A 54 6.90 11.12 -26.35
N ASP A 55 6.56 12.25 -26.97
CA ASP A 55 5.99 13.42 -26.31
C ASP A 55 4.70 13.08 -25.52
N GLY A 56 3.87 12.17 -26.02
CA GLY A 56 2.68 11.71 -25.31
C GLY A 56 2.96 10.80 -24.10
N MET A 57 4.21 10.42 -23.84
CA MET A 57 4.65 9.68 -22.64
C MET A 57 5.43 10.55 -21.64
N LEU A 58 5.63 11.83 -21.97
CA LEU A 58 6.37 12.78 -21.16
C LEU A 58 5.39 13.76 -20.53
N TRP A 59 5.41 13.85 -19.20
CA TRP A 59 4.41 14.53 -18.40
C TRP A 59 5.01 15.68 -17.60
N SER A 60 4.44 16.88 -17.71
CA SER A 60 4.72 17.98 -16.79
C SER A 60 3.80 17.88 -15.57
N VAL A 61 4.27 18.39 -14.44
CA VAL A 61 3.51 18.43 -13.17
C VAL A 61 3.57 19.86 -12.65
N SER A 62 2.42 20.46 -12.40
CA SER A 62 2.29 21.85 -11.94
C SER A 62 1.23 21.97 -10.85
N ASN A 63 1.35 22.98 -9.97
CA ASN A 63 0.34 23.23 -8.94
C ASN A 63 -0.88 23.93 -9.54
N THR A 64 -2.07 23.55 -9.08
CA THR A 64 -3.32 24.24 -9.39
C THR A 64 -3.67 25.26 -8.32
N ALA A 65 -4.70 26.09 -8.56
CA ALA A 65 -5.19 27.07 -7.59
C ALA A 65 -5.78 26.43 -6.32
N SER A 66 -6.24 25.18 -6.42
CA SER A 66 -6.77 24.38 -5.30
C SER A 66 -5.66 23.75 -4.44
N GLY A 67 -4.39 23.85 -4.85
CA GLY A 67 -3.27 23.20 -4.16
C GLY A 67 -3.06 21.73 -4.55
N ALA A 68 -3.82 21.24 -5.53
CA ALA A 68 -3.61 19.94 -6.16
C ALA A 68 -2.61 20.04 -7.33
N TYR A 69 -2.38 18.94 -8.02
CA TYR A 69 -1.46 18.87 -9.16
C TYR A 69 -2.19 18.67 -10.48
N LYS A 70 -1.88 19.53 -11.45
CA LYS A 70 -2.21 19.32 -12.86
C LYS A 70 -1.07 18.56 -13.53
N ILE A 71 -1.40 17.45 -14.19
CA ILE A 71 -0.44 16.59 -14.89
C ILE A 71 -0.77 16.66 -16.38
N GLN A 72 0.17 17.09 -17.23
CA GLN A 72 -0.07 17.30 -18.67
C GLN A 72 0.96 16.55 -19.50
N ALA A 73 0.51 15.83 -20.52
CA ALA A 73 1.43 15.28 -21.51
C ALA A 73 1.92 16.40 -22.43
N ILE A 74 3.15 16.34 -22.94
CA ILE A 74 3.69 17.34 -23.89
C ILE A 74 2.73 17.55 -25.07
N THR A 75 2.12 16.46 -25.56
CA THR A 75 1.16 16.51 -26.68
C THR A 75 -0.09 17.35 -26.38
N GLY A 76 -0.45 17.51 -25.12
CA GLY A 76 -1.64 18.25 -24.67
C GLY A 76 -1.38 19.70 -24.27
N GLU A 77 -0.12 20.12 -24.07
CA GLU A 77 0.20 21.42 -23.46
C GLU A 77 -0.28 22.62 -24.27
N ALA A 78 -0.19 22.56 -25.61
CA ALA A 78 -0.59 23.65 -26.48
C ALA A 78 -2.09 24.01 -26.38
N SER A 79 -2.91 23.05 -25.94
CA SER A 79 -4.37 23.17 -25.79
C SER A 79 -4.82 23.11 -24.32
N ASP A 80 -3.88 23.21 -23.38
CA ASP A 80 -4.09 23.05 -21.94
C ASP A 80 -4.86 21.77 -21.56
N LEU A 81 -4.45 20.65 -22.15
CA LEU A 81 -5.04 19.35 -21.83
C LEU A 81 -4.31 18.71 -20.64
N ALA A 82 -5.07 18.18 -19.69
CA ALA A 82 -4.58 17.49 -18.50
C ALA A 82 -4.94 15.99 -18.54
N LEU A 83 -4.27 15.22 -17.70
CA LEU A 83 -4.69 13.88 -17.31
C LEU A 83 -5.96 14.01 -16.48
N CYS A 84 -7.07 13.46 -16.96
CA CYS A 84 -8.37 13.60 -16.34
C CYS A 84 -9.01 12.24 -16.12
N VAL A 85 -9.86 12.13 -15.10
CA VAL A 85 -10.82 11.03 -15.00
C VAL A 85 -11.85 11.19 -16.12
N GLY A 86 -11.96 10.17 -16.96
CA GLY A 86 -12.87 10.08 -18.10
C GLY A 86 -14.35 9.96 -17.68
N ALA A 87 -15.19 9.52 -18.60
CA ALA A 87 -16.63 9.44 -18.36
C ALA A 87 -17.02 8.44 -17.24
N TYR A 88 -16.14 7.47 -16.96
CA TYR A 88 -16.37 6.43 -15.95
C TYR A 88 -15.32 6.48 -14.85
N VAL A 89 -15.74 6.90 -13.64
CA VAL A 89 -14.85 6.96 -12.47
C VAL A 89 -14.30 5.58 -12.10
N PHE A 90 -15.11 4.52 -12.25
CA PHE A 90 -14.68 3.14 -12.04
C PHE A 90 -15.33 2.20 -13.06
N ASN A 91 -14.51 1.43 -13.77
CA ASN A 91 -14.94 0.28 -14.56
C ASN A 91 -14.17 -0.98 -14.12
N SER A 92 -14.49 -2.13 -14.70
CA SER A 92 -13.83 -3.41 -14.37
C SER A 92 -12.31 -3.41 -14.59
N ASN A 93 -11.80 -2.45 -15.37
CA ASN A 93 -10.40 -2.27 -15.71
C ASN A 93 -9.76 -1.07 -14.98
N GLY A 94 -10.45 -0.48 -13.99
CA GLY A 94 -9.94 0.61 -13.17
C GLY A 94 -10.56 1.98 -13.50
N VAL A 95 -9.81 3.04 -13.19
CA VAL A 95 -10.19 4.42 -13.49
C VAL A 95 -9.95 4.67 -14.98
N ASP A 96 -10.99 5.15 -15.67
CA ASP A 96 -10.87 5.63 -17.04
C ASP A 96 -10.06 6.93 -17.03
N ASN A 97 -8.90 6.93 -17.67
CA ASN A 97 -8.02 8.10 -17.71
C ASN A 97 -7.94 8.60 -19.15
N GLU A 98 -8.19 9.89 -19.35
CA GLU A 98 -8.20 10.54 -20.66
C GLU A 98 -7.39 11.84 -20.62
N GLN A 99 -6.89 12.27 -21.77
CA GLN A 99 -6.40 13.62 -21.98
C GLN A 99 -7.59 14.52 -22.31
N ARG A 100 -7.93 15.49 -21.46
CA ARG A 100 -9.06 16.42 -21.66
C ARG A 100 -8.68 17.85 -21.29
N TYR A 101 -9.52 18.82 -21.67
CA TYR A 101 -9.32 20.22 -21.28
C TYR A 101 -9.29 20.35 -19.76
N TYR A 102 -8.28 21.06 -19.26
CA TYR A 102 -8.25 21.48 -17.87
C TYR A 102 -9.33 22.55 -17.60
N GLY A 103 -10.09 22.35 -16.54
CA GLY A 103 -11.06 23.29 -15.99
C GLY A 103 -10.73 23.59 -14.53
N ASN A 104 -10.49 24.86 -14.20
CA ASN A 104 -10.44 25.26 -12.79
C ASN A 104 -11.87 25.36 -12.23
N ASP A 105 -12.43 24.21 -11.89
CA ASP A 105 -13.80 24.09 -11.39
C ASP A 105 -13.88 23.29 -10.09
N SER A 106 -15.05 22.73 -9.78
CA SER A 106 -15.32 22.05 -8.51
C SER A 106 -15.61 20.56 -8.67
N ASP A 107 -15.51 20.01 -9.88
CA ASP A 107 -15.70 18.57 -10.11
C ASP A 107 -14.40 17.76 -9.89
N TYR A 108 -13.29 18.47 -9.90
CA TYR A 108 -11.93 18.04 -9.59
C TYR A 108 -11.40 16.85 -10.42
N LYS A 109 -11.95 16.61 -11.62
CA LYS A 109 -11.60 15.43 -12.42
C LYS A 109 -10.23 15.53 -13.06
N ASP A 110 -9.63 16.72 -13.11
CA ASP A 110 -8.39 17.00 -13.81
C ASP A 110 -7.24 17.44 -12.88
N GLU A 111 -7.49 17.40 -11.57
CA GLU A 111 -6.50 17.64 -10.53
C GLU A 111 -6.24 16.40 -9.68
N TRP A 112 -4.95 16.16 -9.42
CA TRP A 112 -4.48 14.98 -8.73
C TRP A 112 -3.82 15.37 -7.41
N TYR A 113 -4.14 14.64 -6.35
CA TYR A 113 -3.33 14.63 -5.15
C TYR A 113 -2.19 13.62 -5.32
N LEU A 114 -0.96 14.14 -5.44
CA LEU A 114 0.24 13.32 -5.41
C LEU A 114 0.70 13.21 -3.96
N ILE A 115 0.24 12.15 -3.31
CA ILE A 115 0.50 11.91 -1.90
C ILE A 115 1.55 10.82 -1.79
N ARG A 116 2.55 11.03 -0.92
CA ARG A 116 3.49 9.96 -0.61
C ARG A 116 2.80 8.95 0.31
N PRO A 117 3.08 7.65 0.21
CA PRO A 117 2.42 6.64 1.06
C PRO A 117 2.51 6.92 2.57
N GLU A 118 3.50 7.69 3.04
CA GLU A 118 3.67 8.09 4.44
C GLU A 118 2.78 9.25 4.88
N ALA A 119 2.08 9.90 3.95
CA ALA A 119 1.25 11.02 4.33
C ALA A 119 0.04 10.52 5.14
N PRO A 120 -0.35 11.23 6.21
CA PRO A 120 -1.47 10.84 7.07
C PRO A 120 -2.77 10.60 6.31
N GLU A 121 -2.97 11.29 5.18
CA GLU A 121 -4.17 11.19 4.34
C GLU A 121 -4.30 9.82 3.65
N CYS A 122 -3.20 9.07 3.51
CA CYS A 122 -3.23 7.74 2.92
C CYS A 122 -3.68 6.67 3.93
N SER A 123 -3.53 6.90 5.25
CA SER A 123 -3.80 5.91 6.31
C SER A 123 -3.24 4.52 6.00
N ILE A 124 -2.04 4.45 5.42
CA ILE A 124 -1.38 3.17 5.08
C ILE A 124 -0.38 2.79 6.17
N PHE A 125 0.29 3.78 6.79
CA PHE A 125 1.35 3.55 7.76
C PHE A 125 1.01 4.16 9.11
N ILE A 126 1.31 3.42 10.18
CA ILE A 126 1.27 3.97 11.53
C ILE A 126 2.49 4.85 11.79
N SER A 127 2.49 5.51 12.95
CA SER A 127 3.55 6.43 13.39
C SER A 127 4.94 5.80 13.65
N GLY A 128 5.11 4.48 13.53
CA GLY A 128 6.40 3.82 13.70
C GLY A 128 6.42 2.35 13.30
N LYS A 129 7.62 1.75 13.25
CA LYS A 129 7.84 0.33 12.94
C LYS A 129 8.90 -0.26 13.86
N VAL A 130 8.93 -1.58 14.04
CA VAL A 130 10.07 -2.23 14.71
C VAL A 130 11.35 -2.02 13.89
N GLU A 131 12.48 -1.86 14.58
CA GLU A 131 13.74 -1.37 13.99
C GLU A 131 14.22 -2.17 12.77
N THR A 132 14.08 -3.50 12.81
CA THR A 132 14.41 -4.35 11.66
C THR A 132 13.29 -5.35 11.42
N ARG A 133 13.19 -5.87 10.21
CA ARG A 133 12.29 -6.98 9.85
C ARG A 133 12.64 -8.31 10.53
N THR A 134 13.70 -8.36 11.34
CA THR A 134 14.09 -9.50 12.18
C THR A 134 13.85 -9.16 13.65
N PHE A 135 12.88 -9.81 14.28
CA PHE A 135 12.55 -9.55 15.68
C PHE A 135 11.86 -10.77 16.32
N SER A 136 11.74 -10.75 17.65
CA SER A 136 11.07 -11.81 18.40
C SER A 136 9.84 -11.29 19.12
N ILE A 137 8.76 -12.06 19.10
CA ILE A 137 7.54 -11.82 19.87
C ILE A 137 7.49 -12.83 21.01
N GLN A 138 7.37 -12.33 22.23
CA GLN A 138 7.20 -13.13 23.44
C GLN A 138 5.72 -13.43 23.68
N CYS A 139 5.32 -14.71 23.63
CA CYS A 139 4.01 -15.13 24.11
C CYS A 139 3.97 -15.08 25.65
N ILE A 140 2.98 -14.38 26.20
CA ILE A 140 2.75 -14.26 27.65
C ILE A 140 1.33 -14.74 28.01
N GLY A 141 1.20 -15.34 29.19
CA GLY A 141 -0.08 -15.88 29.67
C GLY A 141 -0.40 -17.29 29.18
N THR A 142 -1.27 -17.97 29.92
CA THR A 142 -1.53 -19.42 29.76
C THR A 142 -2.17 -19.77 28.42
N LEU A 143 -3.03 -18.90 27.87
CA LEU A 143 -3.64 -19.13 26.56
C LEU A 143 -2.59 -19.01 25.46
N ALA A 144 -1.84 -17.90 25.42
CA ALA A 144 -0.86 -17.63 24.37
C ALA A 144 0.29 -18.66 24.32
N THR A 145 0.69 -19.21 25.48
CA THR A 145 1.71 -20.28 25.56
C THR A 145 1.11 -21.70 25.50
N GLY A 146 -0.21 -21.82 25.40
CA GLY A 146 -0.93 -23.09 25.42
C GLY A 146 -1.02 -23.76 24.04
N ALA A 147 -1.38 -25.05 24.03
CA ALA A 147 -1.37 -25.89 22.83
C ALA A 147 -2.33 -25.43 21.70
N THR A 148 -3.36 -24.64 22.02
CA THR A 148 -4.32 -24.14 21.02
C THR A 148 -3.81 -22.90 20.30
N TRP A 149 -3.31 -21.90 21.05
CA TRP A 149 -2.96 -20.60 20.47
C TRP A 149 -1.51 -20.51 20.05
N TYR A 150 -0.59 -21.09 20.82
CA TYR A 150 0.84 -20.97 20.55
C TYR A 150 1.23 -21.39 19.13
N PRO A 151 0.75 -22.54 18.59
CA PRO A 151 1.05 -22.93 17.21
C PRO A 151 0.45 -21.98 16.17
N LEU A 152 -0.71 -21.37 16.46
CA LEU A 152 -1.36 -20.43 15.56
C LEU A 152 -0.66 -19.07 15.54
N ILE A 153 -0.12 -18.61 16.69
CA ILE A 153 0.71 -17.41 16.75
C ILE A 153 2.00 -17.63 15.96
N GLN A 154 2.65 -18.79 16.12
CA GLN A 154 3.81 -19.18 15.31
C GLN A 154 3.47 -19.24 13.82
N ALA A 155 2.35 -19.84 13.44
CA ALA A 155 1.91 -19.90 12.05
C ALA A 155 1.64 -18.51 11.45
N SER A 156 1.09 -17.58 12.25
CA SER A 156 0.81 -16.21 11.82
C SER A 156 2.11 -15.43 11.57
N ALA A 157 3.10 -15.54 12.45
CA ALA A 157 4.44 -14.98 12.23
C ALA A 157 5.14 -15.62 11.01
N ASN A 158 5.02 -16.94 10.86
CA ASN A 158 5.57 -17.65 9.70
C ASN A 158 4.93 -17.21 8.39
N SER A 159 3.64 -16.85 8.38
CA SER A 159 2.97 -16.35 7.18
C SER A 159 3.60 -15.05 6.66
N TRP A 160 4.02 -14.16 7.57
CA TRP A 160 4.83 -12.98 7.23
C TRP A 160 6.21 -13.38 6.70
N ASN A 161 6.91 -14.30 7.37
CA ASN A 161 8.24 -14.75 6.94
C ASN A 161 8.22 -15.37 5.53
N SER A 162 7.16 -16.09 5.17
CA SER A 162 6.99 -16.70 3.85
C SER A 162 6.35 -15.80 2.80
N SER A 163 5.90 -14.59 3.16
CA SER A 163 5.12 -13.71 2.27
C SER A 163 5.92 -13.04 1.15
N GLY A 164 7.26 -13.04 1.26
CA GLY A 164 8.14 -12.23 0.41
C GLY A 164 8.43 -10.82 0.96
N ALA A 165 7.84 -10.43 2.10
CA ALA A 165 8.13 -9.16 2.78
C ALA A 165 9.56 -9.07 3.36
N GLY A 166 10.32 -10.17 3.34
CA GLY A 166 11.69 -10.22 3.86
C GLY A 166 11.76 -10.18 5.39
N THR A 167 10.75 -10.68 6.06
CA THR A 167 10.70 -10.74 7.53
C THR A 167 11.31 -12.03 8.08
N ASN A 168 11.83 -11.94 9.30
CA ASN A 168 12.29 -13.07 10.10
C ASN A 168 11.80 -12.89 11.54
N ILE A 169 10.53 -13.17 11.74
CA ILE A 169 9.79 -13.02 13.00
C ILE A 169 9.84 -14.35 13.73
N THR A 170 10.40 -14.35 14.94
CA THR A 170 10.40 -15.52 15.82
C THR A 170 9.35 -15.36 16.91
N VAL A 171 8.57 -16.41 17.17
CA VAL A 171 7.61 -16.45 18.29
C VAL A 171 8.13 -17.46 19.32
N ASN A 172 8.31 -17.01 20.55
CA ASN A 172 8.80 -17.85 21.66
C ASN A 172 8.28 -17.35 23.02
N THR A 173 8.74 -17.96 24.11
CA THR A 173 8.40 -17.54 25.49
C THR A 173 9.55 -16.80 26.19
N ALA A 174 10.66 -16.56 25.49
CA ALA A 174 11.79 -15.81 26.02
C ALA A 174 11.47 -14.30 26.06
N SER A 175 12.13 -13.58 26.96
CA SER A 175 11.88 -12.15 27.16
C SER A 175 12.08 -11.35 25.87
N SER A 176 11.12 -10.49 25.54
CA SER A 176 11.17 -9.55 24.43
C SER A 176 10.46 -8.25 24.80
N SER A 177 10.84 -7.15 24.15
CA SER A 177 10.09 -5.87 24.23
C SER A 177 8.79 -5.90 23.41
N TYR A 178 8.57 -6.95 22.62
CA TYR A 178 7.34 -7.16 21.86
C TYR A 178 6.64 -8.40 22.40
N THR A 179 5.45 -8.22 22.96
CA THR A 179 4.68 -9.31 23.60
C THR A 179 3.41 -9.62 22.82
N CYS A 180 2.93 -10.86 22.98
CA CYS A 180 1.62 -11.29 22.52
C CYS A 180 0.90 -12.02 23.66
N GLU A 181 -0.26 -11.50 24.04
CA GLU A 181 -1.14 -12.11 25.02
C GLU A 181 -2.49 -12.46 24.41
N VAL A 182 -3.09 -13.52 24.95
CA VAL A 182 -4.41 -13.98 24.56
C VAL A 182 -5.25 -14.03 25.82
N VAL A 183 -6.34 -13.26 25.85
CA VAL A 183 -7.21 -13.17 27.02
C VAL A 183 -8.67 -13.13 26.56
N PHE A 184 -9.58 -13.54 27.45
CA PHE A 184 -11.01 -13.37 27.25
C PHE A 184 -11.40 -11.94 27.66
N TYR A 185 -11.65 -11.06 26.69
CA TYR A 185 -12.12 -9.70 26.95
C TYR A 185 -13.63 -9.58 26.71
N THR A 186 -14.29 -8.71 27.48
CA THR A 186 -15.73 -8.40 27.31
C THR A 186 -16.01 -7.47 26.14
N GLY A 187 -14.97 -6.85 25.56
CA GLY A 187 -15.06 -6.07 24.34
C GLY A 187 -15.43 -6.89 23.12
N THR A 188 -15.74 -6.20 22.02
CA THR A 188 -16.12 -6.79 20.72
C THR A 188 -15.02 -6.69 19.67
N TRP A 189 -13.86 -6.15 20.02
CA TRP A 189 -12.67 -6.12 19.16
C TRP A 189 -12.02 -7.51 19.12
N TYR A 190 -11.40 -7.83 17.97
CA TYR A 190 -10.76 -9.13 17.73
C TYR A 190 -9.32 -9.17 18.26
N GLY A 191 -8.55 -8.15 17.94
CA GLY A 191 -7.20 -7.93 18.43
C GLY A 191 -6.93 -6.43 18.60
N LYS A 192 -5.80 -6.12 19.23
CA LYS A 192 -5.28 -4.77 19.39
C LYS A 192 -3.77 -4.80 19.58
N THR A 193 -3.03 -3.95 18.88
CA THR A 193 -1.62 -3.69 19.18
C THR A 193 -1.45 -2.32 19.83
N SER A 194 -0.90 -2.30 21.05
CA SER A 194 -0.47 -1.07 21.73
C SER A 194 1.04 -0.98 21.68
N TYR A 195 1.62 0.21 21.51
CA TYR A 195 3.07 0.37 21.34
C TYR A 195 3.58 1.74 21.76
N SER A 196 4.88 1.79 22.04
CA SER A 196 5.65 3.02 22.31
C SER A 196 6.58 3.32 21.14
N VAL A 197 6.61 4.58 20.67
CA VAL A 197 7.46 5.02 19.55
C VAL A 197 8.51 6.04 20.01
N SER A 198 9.75 5.84 19.58
CA SER A 198 10.83 6.82 19.70
C SER A 198 11.58 6.94 18.37
N GLY A 199 11.63 8.16 17.81
CA GLY A 199 12.31 8.42 16.54
C GLY A 199 11.76 7.59 15.36
N GLY A 200 10.44 7.37 15.31
CA GLY A 200 9.80 6.54 14.27
C GLY A 200 10.00 5.03 14.44
N LYS A 201 10.63 4.59 15.54
CA LYS A 201 10.84 3.17 15.86
C LYS A 201 9.96 2.75 17.03
N ILE A 202 9.28 1.62 16.87
CA ILE A 202 8.58 0.94 17.97
C ILE A 202 9.63 0.36 18.91
N THR A 203 9.65 0.80 20.15
CA THR A 203 10.61 0.35 21.18
C THR A 203 10.03 -0.71 22.11
N ASP A 204 8.72 -0.75 22.22
CA ASP A 204 7.93 -1.66 23.06
C ASP A 204 6.55 -1.82 22.42
N ALA A 205 5.98 -3.02 22.48
CA ALA A 205 4.63 -3.28 22.03
C ALA A 205 3.98 -4.48 22.72
N THR A 206 2.66 -4.43 22.84
CA THR A 206 1.82 -5.55 23.28
C THR A 206 0.72 -5.80 22.27
N ILE A 207 0.71 -7.01 21.71
CA ILE A 207 -0.40 -7.57 20.94
C ILE A 207 -1.36 -8.23 21.92
N GLU A 208 -2.60 -7.78 21.96
CA GLU A 208 -3.68 -8.35 22.74
C GLU A 208 -4.67 -9.04 21.79
N ILE A 209 -4.95 -10.33 21.99
CA ILE A 209 -5.93 -11.08 21.20
C ILE A 209 -7.13 -11.45 22.07
N ASN A 210 -8.32 -11.11 21.59
CA ASN A 210 -9.57 -11.44 22.27
C ASN A 210 -10.06 -12.84 21.91
N SER A 211 -9.81 -13.79 22.81
CA SER A 211 -10.20 -15.19 22.62
C SER A 211 -11.71 -15.40 22.48
N ARG A 212 -12.52 -14.44 22.94
CA ARG A 212 -13.99 -14.49 22.82
C ARG A 212 -14.47 -14.30 21.38
N MET A 213 -13.77 -13.47 20.60
CA MET A 213 -14.16 -13.13 19.22
C MET A 213 -13.55 -14.10 18.19
N CYS A 214 -12.42 -14.71 18.54
CA CYS A 214 -11.62 -15.57 17.67
C CYS A 214 -11.88 -17.06 17.93
N LEU A 215 -13.03 -17.55 17.45
CA LEU A 215 -13.56 -18.88 17.78
C LEU A 215 -12.96 -20.03 16.96
N ASP A 216 -12.54 -19.77 15.72
CA ASP A 216 -11.95 -20.75 14.81
C ASP A 216 -10.49 -20.38 14.44
N ASP A 217 -9.73 -21.36 13.94
CA ASP A 217 -8.30 -21.20 13.66
C ASP A 217 -7.99 -20.15 12.57
N ASN A 218 -8.86 -19.97 11.58
CA ASN A 218 -8.63 -18.98 10.53
C ASN A 218 -8.84 -17.57 11.08
N THR A 219 -9.91 -17.34 11.84
CA THR A 219 -10.14 -16.06 12.53
C THR A 219 -9.00 -15.73 13.50
N ARG A 220 -8.48 -16.72 14.23
CA ARG A 220 -7.30 -16.56 15.11
C ARG A 220 -6.08 -16.12 14.31
N LYS A 221 -5.70 -16.87 13.27
CA LYS A 221 -4.54 -16.53 12.42
C LYS A 221 -4.70 -15.16 11.76
N SER A 222 -5.87 -14.87 11.21
CA SER A 222 -6.17 -13.60 10.55
C SER A 222 -6.01 -12.42 11.49
N THR A 223 -6.47 -12.57 12.74
CA THR A 223 -6.34 -11.52 13.74
C THR A 223 -4.89 -11.37 14.18
N ILE A 224 -4.21 -12.46 14.55
CA ILE A 224 -2.82 -12.40 15.00
C ILE A 224 -1.90 -11.85 13.90
N ALA A 225 -2.04 -12.31 12.66
CA ALA A 225 -1.22 -11.84 11.56
C ALA A 225 -1.45 -10.35 11.25
N HIS A 226 -2.68 -9.88 11.39
CA HIS A 226 -3.03 -8.46 11.28
C HIS A 226 -2.36 -7.63 12.37
N GLU A 227 -2.46 -8.05 13.64
CA GLU A 227 -1.80 -7.33 14.75
C GLU A 227 -0.27 -7.29 14.59
N ILE A 228 0.34 -8.35 14.05
CA ILE A 228 1.77 -8.36 13.69
C ILE A 228 2.08 -7.34 12.58
N GLY A 229 1.16 -7.10 11.66
CA GLY A 229 1.28 -6.08 10.61
C GLY A 229 1.51 -4.68 11.16
N HIS A 230 0.88 -4.33 12.30
CA HIS A 230 1.14 -3.07 12.98
C HIS A 230 2.58 -2.95 13.47
N LEU A 231 3.20 -4.03 13.97
CA LEU A 231 4.62 -3.98 14.35
C LEU A 231 5.52 -3.65 13.15
N LEU A 232 5.11 -4.06 11.94
CA LEU A 232 5.81 -3.78 10.68
C LEU A 232 5.50 -2.39 10.12
N GLY A 233 4.67 -1.60 10.80
CA GLY A 233 4.36 -0.22 10.44
C GLY A 233 3.09 -0.04 9.60
N LEU A 234 2.30 -1.08 9.37
CA LEU A 234 1.04 -0.96 8.62
C LEU A 234 -0.10 -0.42 9.50
N ASP A 235 -0.91 0.47 8.94
CA ASP A 235 -2.11 1.03 9.57
C ASP A 235 -3.36 0.23 9.21
N ASP A 236 -4.40 0.47 10.00
CA ASP A 236 -5.71 -0.12 9.82
C ASP A 236 -6.45 0.44 8.62
N ASN A 237 -7.22 -0.44 7.97
CA ASN A 237 -8.18 -0.08 6.94
C ASN A 237 -7.60 0.77 5.80
N PRO A 238 -6.53 0.29 5.13
CA PRO A 238 -5.96 1.00 3.99
C PRO A 238 -7.00 1.17 2.88
N PRO A 239 -6.82 2.19 2.00
CA PRO A 239 -7.79 2.56 0.96
C PRO A 239 -7.76 1.57 -0.24
N ILE A 240 -8.01 0.30 0.04
CA ILE A 240 -8.08 -0.80 -0.93
C ILE A 240 -9.25 -1.72 -0.58
N SER A 241 -9.75 -2.47 -1.57
CA SER A 241 -10.90 -3.37 -1.40
C SER A 241 -10.68 -4.37 -0.25
N ASN A 242 -11.77 -4.73 0.43
CA ASN A 242 -11.74 -5.42 1.72
C ASN A 242 -10.86 -6.67 1.80
N ASP A 243 -10.85 -7.51 0.78
CA ASP A 243 -10.08 -8.77 0.80
C ASP A 243 -8.69 -8.65 0.13
N GLN A 244 -8.28 -7.45 -0.26
CA GLN A 244 -6.97 -7.19 -0.87
C GLN A 244 -5.89 -6.79 0.13
N SER A 245 -6.25 -6.63 1.41
CA SER A 245 -5.32 -6.36 2.51
C SER A 245 -5.72 -7.10 3.78
N LEU A 246 -4.73 -7.69 4.45
CA LEU A 246 -4.88 -8.26 5.79
C LEU A 246 -5.21 -7.17 6.83
N MET A 247 -4.88 -5.91 6.54
CA MET A 247 -5.10 -4.77 7.43
C MET A 247 -6.52 -4.19 7.34
N ASN A 248 -7.37 -4.68 6.44
CA ASN A 248 -8.73 -4.20 6.31
C ASN A 248 -9.64 -4.74 7.44
N HIS A 249 -10.50 -3.89 7.99
CA HIS A 249 -11.44 -4.25 9.07
C HIS A 249 -12.51 -5.26 8.63
N GLU A 250 -12.98 -5.11 7.40
CA GLU A 250 -14.08 -5.85 6.79
C GLU A 250 -13.61 -7.09 6.02
N ARG A 251 -12.30 -7.38 6.01
CA ARG A 251 -11.76 -8.60 5.39
C ARG A 251 -12.50 -9.84 5.88
N ASN A 252 -12.70 -10.79 4.97
CA ASN A 252 -13.19 -12.10 5.35
C ASN A 252 -12.09 -12.89 6.07
N ARG A 253 -12.13 -12.90 7.41
CA ARG A 253 -11.11 -13.55 8.27
C ARG A 253 -11.00 -15.06 8.07
N ASN A 254 -11.97 -15.70 7.41
CA ASN A 254 -11.90 -17.12 7.05
C ASN A 254 -11.04 -17.40 5.81
N THR A 255 -10.84 -16.41 4.94
CA THR A 255 -10.10 -16.54 3.68
C THR A 255 -8.84 -15.67 3.64
N VAL A 256 -8.87 -14.51 4.30
CA VAL A 256 -7.75 -13.57 4.42
C VAL A 256 -7.13 -13.72 5.81
N TYR A 257 -6.23 -14.69 5.96
CA TYR A 257 -5.50 -14.96 7.22
C TYR A 257 -3.97 -14.97 7.06
N THR A 258 -3.48 -14.51 5.92
CA THR A 258 -2.06 -14.28 5.62
C THR A 258 -1.89 -12.91 4.97
N PRO A 259 -0.68 -12.33 4.95
CA PRO A 259 -0.42 -11.07 4.25
C PRO A 259 -0.78 -11.18 2.77
N GLN A 260 -1.38 -10.10 2.24
CA GLN A 260 -1.74 -9.96 0.84
C GLN A 260 -0.65 -9.18 0.08
N PRO A 261 -0.63 -9.22 -1.27
CA PRO A 261 0.38 -8.49 -2.06
C PRO A 261 0.48 -7.00 -1.70
N PHE A 262 -0.64 -6.35 -1.38
CA PHE A 262 -0.67 -4.96 -0.92
C PHE A 262 0.11 -4.77 0.39
N ASP A 263 -0.12 -5.64 1.38
CA ASP A 263 0.56 -5.57 2.67
C ASP A 263 2.08 -5.79 2.51
N VAL A 264 2.46 -6.78 1.69
CA VAL A 264 3.86 -7.14 1.43
C VAL A 264 4.64 -6.00 0.79
N VAL A 265 4.09 -5.40 -0.26
CA VAL A 265 4.73 -4.27 -0.96
C VAL A 265 4.92 -3.08 -0.02
N ASN A 266 3.92 -2.79 0.81
CA ASN A 266 3.98 -1.68 1.75
C ASN A 266 4.99 -1.92 2.86
N VAL A 267 5.12 -3.14 3.41
CA VAL A 267 6.20 -3.47 4.35
C VAL A 267 7.57 -3.27 3.69
N ILE A 268 7.78 -3.76 2.47
CA ILE A 268 9.06 -3.57 1.76
C ILE A 268 9.36 -2.08 1.59
N TYR A 269 8.36 -1.29 1.21
CA TYR A 269 8.49 0.15 1.02
C TYR A 269 8.85 0.87 2.31
N ILE A 270 8.11 0.61 3.41
CA ILE A 270 8.35 1.20 4.74
C ILE A 270 9.81 1.00 5.18
N TYR A 271 10.38 -0.19 4.97
CA TYR A 271 11.76 -0.50 5.34
C TYR A 271 12.81 -0.02 4.30
N SER A 272 12.39 0.63 3.22
CA SER A 272 13.27 1.28 2.25
C SER A 272 13.38 2.80 2.46
N LEU A 273 12.62 3.35 3.41
CA LEU A 273 12.63 4.78 3.75
C LEU A 273 13.77 5.19 4.69
N ASP A 274 14.42 4.21 5.32
CA ASP A 274 15.64 4.39 6.14
C ASP A 274 16.90 4.15 5.29
#